data_AF-A0A3A8QDH7-F1
#
_entry.id   AF-A0A3A8QDH7-F1
#
_cell.length_a   1.000
_cell.length_b   1.000
_cell.length_c   1.000
_cell.angle_alpha   90.00
_cell.angle_beta   90.00
_cell.angle_gamma   90.00
#
_symmetry.space_group_name_H-M   'P 1'
#
loop_
_entity.id
_entity.type
_entity.pdbx_description
1 polymer ?
#
loop_
_entity_poly.entity_id
_entity_poly.type
_entity_poly.pdbx_seq_one_letter_code
_entity_poly.pdbx_strand_id
1 'polypeptide(L)'
;MKALFAIAMLALPGIPASAGAGTPRAAGAGRPALYVFAWRGVPVGTVGLSLEAGRFTYTSRHLHVRDGQAGERVREVTLRVDAAGRVTGADAVPQALWLWHGPPPEGCVKGREELSGQEGPHCVTARSATTAEGTMLGSRFKARYDDQGQLQALEVGDSRFTRAAPGERLRAPPELFAEGVPVEGGTEGALRLVPGGQAASRAPVVPARLPDMTEWTPADARALSAKVHAAFPDKGPTAADWRSGGEGEAGGCLAHALRFASLARARGQRVGLVHGLLVVDGGAGRPHAWVRVALRGGGTLDLDPTSLDPVRPDTHLALALVPPDGPGLEAGERWLSLLRGDWRVVRATRTE
;
A
#
# COMPACT_ATOMS: atom_id res chain seq x y z
N MET A 1 15.07 45.03 -19.30
CA MET A 1 15.82 45.31 -20.56
C MET A 1 16.18 43.98 -21.18
N LYS A 2 15.83 43.70 -22.45
CA LYS A 2 16.74 43.68 -23.62
C LYS A 2 18.06 42.91 -23.34
N ALA A 3 18.50 41.94 -24.15
CA ALA A 3 18.29 41.79 -25.59
C ALA A 3 18.25 40.33 -26.09
N LEU A 4 17.73 40.15 -27.32
CA LEU A 4 17.99 38.98 -28.18
C LEU A 4 19.45 39.02 -28.70
N PHE A 5 19.99 37.86 -29.07
CA PHE A 5 20.82 37.75 -30.29
C PHE A 5 20.63 36.36 -30.94
N ALA A 6 20.97 36.24 -32.23
CA ALA A 6 20.44 35.21 -33.12
C ALA A 6 21.50 34.57 -34.05
N ILE A 7 21.20 33.34 -34.50
CA ILE A 7 21.54 32.70 -35.80
C ILE A 7 23.02 32.69 -36.28
N ALA A 8 23.57 31.49 -36.54
CA ALA A 8 24.36 31.16 -37.74
C ALA A 8 24.53 29.63 -37.94
N MET A 9 24.81 29.19 -39.17
CA MET A 9 24.86 27.77 -39.60
C MET A 9 26.27 27.25 -39.97
N LEU A 10 26.46 25.93 -39.79
CA LEU A 10 27.20 24.94 -40.61
C LEU A 10 28.45 25.34 -41.44
N ALA A 11 29.59 24.69 -41.13
CA ALA A 11 30.55 24.14 -42.10
C ALA A 11 31.42 23.01 -41.47
N LEU A 12 31.73 21.96 -42.25
CA LEU A 12 32.67 20.84 -41.98
C LEU A 12 33.84 20.93 -43.01
N PRO A 13 34.94 20.12 -43.01
CA PRO A 13 35.27 18.88 -42.24
C PRO A 13 36.74 18.78 -41.67
N GLY A 14 37.09 17.68 -40.96
CA GLY A 14 38.49 17.30 -40.60
C GLY A 14 38.62 16.21 -39.52
N ILE A 15 39.45 15.17 -39.72
CA ILE A 15 39.41 13.81 -39.11
C ILE A 15 40.88 13.32 -38.84
N PRO A 16 41.29 12.42 -37.88
CA PRO A 16 40.58 11.44 -37.00
C PRO A 16 41.01 11.39 -35.49
N ALA A 17 40.50 10.37 -34.75
CA ALA A 17 41.09 9.65 -33.59
C ALA A 17 41.19 10.35 -32.19
N SER A 18 40.97 9.69 -31.04
CA SER A 18 40.62 8.28 -30.76
C SER A 18 39.97 8.08 -29.38
N ALA A 19 39.25 6.95 -29.23
CA ALA A 19 38.87 6.26 -27.98
C ALA A 19 37.97 6.93 -26.92
N GLY A 20 36.87 6.25 -26.58
CA GLY A 20 36.47 6.10 -25.17
C GLY A 20 35.35 6.98 -24.58
N ALA A 21 34.14 6.92 -25.13
CA ALA A 21 32.93 7.18 -24.34
C ALA A 21 31.72 6.46 -24.96
N GLY A 22 31.24 5.40 -24.31
CA GLY A 22 29.98 4.78 -24.70
C GLY A 22 28.82 5.72 -24.38
N THR A 23 28.16 6.24 -25.42
CA THR A 23 26.91 7.00 -25.26
C THR A 23 25.87 6.14 -24.52
N PRO A 24 25.09 6.71 -23.59
CA PRO A 24 23.95 6.01 -23.03
C PRO A 24 23.03 5.60 -24.17
N ARG A 25 22.88 4.29 -24.36
CA ARG A 25 22.06 3.70 -25.41
C ARG A 25 20.64 4.23 -25.24
N ALA A 26 20.15 4.95 -26.25
CA ALA A 26 18.81 5.54 -26.21
C ALA A 26 17.77 4.49 -25.78
N ALA A 27 16.91 4.85 -24.83
CA ALA A 27 15.88 3.97 -24.30
C ALA A 27 14.89 3.60 -25.41
N GLY A 28 15.14 2.48 -26.08
CA GLY A 28 14.23 1.93 -27.06
C GLY A 28 12.91 1.56 -26.38
N ALA A 29 11.79 1.82 -27.07
CA ALA A 29 10.45 1.49 -26.57
C ALA A 29 10.41 0.01 -26.11
N GLY A 30 10.32 -0.19 -24.80
CA GLY A 30 10.46 -1.51 -24.19
C GLY A 30 9.22 -2.34 -24.48
N ARG A 31 9.39 -3.59 -24.89
CA ARG A 31 8.29 -4.57 -24.82
C ARG A 31 7.78 -4.59 -23.38
N PRO A 32 6.45 -4.57 -23.15
CA PRO A 32 5.91 -4.58 -21.79
C PRO A 32 6.44 -5.81 -21.03
N ALA A 33 6.85 -5.58 -19.79
CA ALA A 33 7.32 -6.63 -18.90
C ALA A 33 6.27 -6.93 -17.85
N LEU A 34 6.13 -8.20 -17.50
CA LEU A 34 5.23 -8.69 -16.45
C LEU A 34 6.06 -9.43 -15.41
N TYR A 35 5.77 -9.17 -14.14
CA TYR A 35 6.42 -9.77 -13.00
C TYR A 35 5.37 -10.39 -12.08
N VAL A 36 5.60 -11.60 -11.59
CA VAL A 36 4.87 -12.17 -10.46
C VAL A 36 5.39 -11.52 -9.18
N PHE A 37 4.51 -10.89 -8.43
CA PHE A 37 4.75 -10.39 -7.09
C PHE A 37 4.34 -11.46 -6.06
N ALA A 38 5.32 -11.89 -5.26
CA ALA A 38 5.12 -12.73 -4.12
C ALA A 38 5.49 -11.97 -2.83
N TRP A 39 4.69 -12.16 -1.78
CA TRP A 39 4.98 -11.71 -0.43
C TRP A 39 5.21 -12.94 0.45
N ARG A 40 6.36 -13.03 1.11
CA ARG A 40 6.76 -14.19 1.94
C ARG A 40 6.69 -15.53 1.20
N GLY A 41 7.03 -15.52 -0.09
CA GLY A 41 6.95 -16.69 -0.98
C GLY A 41 5.55 -17.03 -1.50
N VAL A 42 4.49 -16.39 -1.00
CA VAL A 42 3.12 -16.54 -1.51
C VAL A 42 2.92 -15.60 -2.72
N PRO A 43 2.60 -16.11 -3.92
CA PRO A 43 2.24 -15.26 -5.06
C PRO A 43 0.91 -14.54 -4.77
N VAL A 44 0.96 -13.21 -4.66
CA VAL A 44 -0.19 -12.36 -4.29
C VAL A 44 -0.56 -11.36 -5.38
N GLY A 45 0.13 -11.36 -6.53
CA GLY A 45 -0.23 -10.46 -7.62
C GLY A 45 0.77 -10.42 -8.77
N THR A 46 0.52 -9.54 -9.73
CA THR A 46 1.44 -9.22 -10.81
C THR A 46 1.71 -7.72 -10.91
N VAL A 47 2.92 -7.35 -11.31
CA VAL A 47 3.30 -6.00 -11.71
C VAL A 47 3.60 -5.97 -13.21
N GLY A 48 2.86 -5.15 -13.96
CA GLY A 48 3.11 -4.86 -15.37
C GLY A 48 3.83 -3.51 -15.51
N LEU A 49 4.87 -3.48 -16.35
CA LEU A 49 5.63 -2.27 -16.69
C LEU A 49 5.59 -2.06 -18.21
N SER A 50 5.32 -0.84 -18.66
CA SER A 50 5.47 -0.44 -20.06
C SER A 50 6.14 0.93 -20.19
N LEU A 51 7.00 1.07 -21.21
CA LEU A 51 7.68 2.32 -21.54
C LEU A 51 7.43 2.65 -23.02
N GLU A 52 6.62 3.65 -23.24
CA GLU A 52 6.38 4.28 -24.54
C GLU A 52 7.07 5.65 -24.61
N ALA A 53 7.03 6.30 -25.77
CA ALA A 53 7.71 7.58 -26.00
C ALA A 53 7.28 8.65 -24.97
N GLY A 54 8.19 8.96 -24.03
CA GLY A 54 7.97 9.91 -22.94
C GLY A 54 6.93 9.48 -21.88
N ARG A 55 6.54 8.21 -21.84
CA ARG A 55 5.45 7.71 -20.98
C ARG A 55 5.79 6.36 -20.37
N PHE A 56 5.90 6.33 -19.05
CA PHE A 56 6.06 5.11 -18.26
C PHE A 56 4.75 4.76 -17.55
N THR A 57 4.27 3.53 -17.70
CA THR A 57 3.07 3.05 -17.01
C THR A 57 3.43 1.86 -16.13
N TYR A 58 2.97 1.94 -14.88
CA TYR A 58 3.06 0.91 -13.85
C TYR A 58 1.66 0.41 -13.53
N THR A 59 1.44 -0.90 -13.62
CA THR A 59 0.18 -1.56 -13.27
C THR A 59 0.43 -2.62 -12.20
N SER A 60 -0.09 -2.40 -10.99
CA SER A 60 -0.16 -3.42 -9.94
C SER A 60 -1.54 -4.10 -9.98
N ARG A 61 -1.54 -5.43 -9.97
CA ARG A 61 -2.72 -6.29 -9.83
C ARG A 61 -2.48 -7.19 -8.63
N HIS A 62 -3.22 -6.99 -7.54
CA HIS A 62 -3.13 -7.84 -6.35
C HIS A 62 -4.35 -8.76 -6.24
N LEU A 63 -4.09 -10.05 -6.06
CA LEU A 63 -5.10 -11.07 -5.78
C LEU A 63 -5.27 -11.21 -4.27
N HIS A 64 -6.48 -11.51 -3.84
CA HIS A 64 -6.80 -11.86 -2.46
C HIS A 64 -7.88 -12.94 -2.46
N VAL A 65 -7.95 -13.73 -1.39
CA VAL A 65 -9.08 -14.63 -1.15
C VAL A 65 -9.80 -14.17 0.11
N ARG A 66 -11.13 -14.15 0.05
CA ARG A 66 -12.00 -13.95 1.20
C ARG A 66 -13.24 -14.85 1.11
N ASP A 67 -13.52 -15.59 2.18
CA ASP A 67 -14.57 -16.61 2.28
C ASP A 67 -14.54 -17.59 1.08
N GLY A 68 -13.34 -18.03 0.71
CA GLY A 68 -13.09 -18.88 -0.47
C GLY A 68 -13.25 -18.21 -1.84
N GLN A 69 -13.69 -16.94 -1.92
CA GLN A 69 -13.83 -16.20 -3.17
C GLN A 69 -12.55 -15.44 -3.52
N ALA A 70 -12.09 -15.56 -4.76
CA ALA A 70 -10.93 -14.81 -5.26
C ALA A 70 -11.34 -13.42 -5.75
N GLY A 71 -10.77 -12.37 -5.16
CA GLY A 71 -10.92 -10.98 -5.56
C GLY A 71 -9.63 -10.40 -6.16
N GLU A 72 -9.78 -9.32 -6.93
CA GLU A 72 -8.67 -8.61 -7.59
C GLU A 72 -8.73 -7.12 -7.26
N ARG A 73 -7.58 -6.51 -6.97
CA ARG A 73 -7.41 -5.06 -6.88
C ARG A 73 -6.37 -4.61 -7.90
N VAL A 74 -6.78 -3.82 -8.88
CA VAL A 74 -5.88 -3.19 -9.85
C VAL A 74 -5.61 -1.74 -9.45
N ARG A 75 -4.35 -1.31 -9.56
CA ARG A 75 -3.93 0.09 -9.51
C ARG A 75 -3.01 0.35 -10.69
N GLU A 76 -3.30 1.39 -11.45
CA GLU A 76 -2.44 1.86 -12.54
C GLU A 76 -1.99 3.30 -12.26
N VAL A 77 -0.73 3.59 -12.56
CA VAL A 77 -0.19 4.94 -12.58
C VAL A 77 0.60 5.12 -13.87
N THR A 78 0.34 6.22 -14.56
CA THR A 78 1.05 6.63 -15.78
C THR A 78 1.79 7.93 -15.50
N LEU A 79 3.12 7.91 -15.67
CA LEU A 79 4.02 9.04 -15.46
C LEU A 79 4.57 9.51 -16.81
N ARG A 80 4.61 10.84 -17.01
CA ARG A 80 5.41 11.42 -18.10
C ARG A 80 6.87 11.39 -17.69
N VAL A 81 7.73 10.91 -18.57
CA VAL A 81 9.18 10.82 -18.32
C VAL A 81 9.99 11.48 -19.43
N ASP A 82 11.13 12.05 -19.08
CA ASP A 82 12.08 12.61 -20.04
C ASP A 82 12.95 11.51 -20.71
N ALA A 83 13.85 11.92 -21.62
CA ALA A 83 14.76 11.01 -22.31
C ALA A 83 15.78 10.31 -21.39
N ALA A 84 15.93 10.75 -20.14
CA ALA A 84 16.77 10.15 -19.11
C ALA A 84 15.95 9.31 -18.09
N GLY A 85 14.65 9.13 -18.31
CA GLY A 85 13.76 8.35 -17.43
C GLY A 85 13.32 9.08 -16.16
N ARG A 86 13.54 10.40 -16.03
CA ARG A 86 13.05 11.20 -14.90
C ARG A 86 11.62 11.65 -15.13
N VAL A 87 10.83 11.78 -14.07
CA VAL A 87 9.46 12.30 -14.13
C VAL A 87 9.46 13.75 -14.61
N THR A 88 8.69 14.08 -15.65
CA THR A 88 8.66 15.44 -16.20
C THR A 88 8.21 16.46 -15.13
N GLY A 89 9.07 17.43 -14.83
CA GLY A 89 8.82 18.45 -13.80
C GLY A 89 9.35 18.09 -12.40
N ALA A 90 10.00 16.94 -12.22
CA ALA A 90 10.69 16.55 -10.98
C ALA A 90 12.04 15.90 -11.29
N ASP A 91 13.09 16.24 -10.52
CA ASP A 91 14.35 15.48 -10.58
C ASP A 91 14.22 14.19 -9.77
N ALA A 92 13.38 13.27 -10.24
CA ALA A 92 13.15 11.96 -9.62
C ALA A 92 12.90 10.88 -10.68
N VAL A 93 13.46 9.69 -10.49
CA VAL A 93 13.22 8.52 -11.38
C VAL A 93 12.17 7.57 -10.78
N PRO A 94 11.23 7.02 -11.56
CA PRO A 94 10.29 6.00 -11.07
C PRO A 94 11.06 4.75 -10.59
N GLN A 95 10.69 4.19 -9.44
CA GLN A 95 11.37 3.07 -8.79
C GLN A 95 11.50 1.84 -9.69
N ALA A 96 10.40 1.42 -10.32
CA ALA A 96 10.37 0.26 -11.18
C ALA A 96 11.10 0.52 -12.51
N LEU A 97 10.99 1.72 -13.08
CA LEU A 97 11.75 2.09 -14.29
C LEU A 97 13.26 2.09 -14.04
N TRP A 98 13.70 2.62 -12.90
CA TRP A 98 15.09 2.67 -12.47
C TRP A 98 15.74 1.29 -12.35
N LEU A 99 14.99 0.29 -11.88
CA LEU A 99 15.47 -1.08 -11.77
C LEU A 99 15.28 -1.93 -13.03
N TRP A 100 14.27 -1.66 -13.87
CA TRP A 100 13.87 -2.56 -14.97
C TRP A 100 14.99 -2.81 -15.99
N HIS A 101 15.75 -1.77 -16.35
CA HIS A 101 16.87 -1.84 -17.31
C HIS A 101 18.25 -1.79 -16.64
N GLY A 102 18.30 -2.04 -15.33
CA GLY A 102 19.50 -1.96 -14.50
C GLY A 102 19.80 -0.52 -14.04
N PRO A 103 20.02 -0.30 -12.73
CA PRO A 103 20.36 1.03 -12.23
C PRO A 103 21.75 1.47 -12.73
N PRO A 104 22.10 2.77 -12.64
CA PRO A 104 23.46 3.25 -12.91
C PRO A 104 24.52 2.61 -11.97
N PRO A 105 25.82 2.90 -12.17
CA PRO A 105 26.87 2.54 -11.21
C PRO A 105 26.59 3.05 -9.79
N GLU A 106 27.44 2.63 -8.84
CA GLU A 106 27.33 2.96 -7.41
C GLU A 106 27.13 4.46 -7.15
N GLY A 107 26.25 4.76 -6.19
CA GLY A 107 25.78 6.12 -5.91
C GLY A 107 24.27 6.18 -5.68
N CYS A 108 23.78 7.37 -5.32
CA CYS A 108 22.37 7.62 -5.04
C CYS A 108 21.73 8.54 -6.09
N VAL A 109 20.49 8.24 -6.46
CA VAL A 109 19.59 9.12 -7.19
C VAL A 109 18.37 9.43 -6.32
N LYS A 110 17.65 10.51 -6.62
CA LYS A 110 16.31 10.70 -6.08
C LYS A 110 15.36 9.80 -6.86
N GLY A 111 14.73 8.87 -6.16
CA GLY A 111 13.70 8.00 -6.70
C GLY A 111 12.31 8.44 -6.28
N ARG A 112 11.30 7.87 -6.95
CA ARG A 112 9.87 8.05 -6.67
C ARG A 112 9.17 6.70 -6.74
N GLU A 113 8.44 6.32 -5.69
CA GLU A 113 7.55 5.15 -5.73
C GLU A 113 6.26 5.52 -6.47
N GLU A 114 5.84 4.67 -7.40
CA GLU A 114 4.80 4.98 -8.38
C GLU A 114 3.41 5.19 -7.78
N LEU A 115 3.01 4.35 -6.81
CA LEU A 115 1.63 4.30 -6.31
C LEU A 115 1.30 5.30 -5.19
N SER A 116 2.31 5.73 -4.43
CA SER A 116 2.22 6.75 -3.36
C SER A 116 2.71 8.11 -3.84
N GLY A 117 3.62 8.15 -4.81
CA GLY A 117 4.35 9.35 -5.20
C GLY A 117 5.40 9.79 -4.18
N GLN A 118 5.72 8.97 -3.17
CA GLN A 118 6.78 9.25 -2.20
C GLN A 118 8.13 9.33 -2.91
N GLU A 119 8.90 10.37 -2.60
CA GLU A 119 10.24 10.58 -3.15
C GLU A 119 11.31 10.47 -2.06
N GLY A 120 12.50 9.97 -2.43
CA GLY A 120 13.60 9.77 -1.49
C GLY A 120 14.83 9.13 -2.15
N PRO A 121 15.87 8.77 -1.36
CA PRO A 121 17.11 8.23 -1.91
C PRO A 121 16.94 6.78 -2.39
N HIS A 122 17.35 6.53 -3.63
CA HIS A 122 17.57 5.20 -4.20
C HIS A 122 19.07 5.06 -4.46
N CYS A 123 19.74 4.16 -3.74
CA CYS A 123 21.20 4.04 -3.74
C CYS A 123 21.62 2.65 -4.20
N VAL A 124 22.57 2.57 -5.13
CA VAL A 124 23.30 1.33 -5.45
C VAL A 124 24.58 1.31 -4.61
N THR A 125 24.78 0.22 -3.88
CA THR A 125 25.99 -0.02 -3.06
C THR A 125 26.90 -1.11 -3.61
N ALA A 126 26.40 -1.93 -4.54
CA ALA A 126 27.20 -2.88 -5.30
C ALA A 126 26.50 -3.20 -6.62
N ARG A 127 27.26 -3.36 -7.71
CA ARG A 127 26.73 -3.75 -9.02
C ARG A 127 27.70 -4.64 -9.79
N SER A 128 27.16 -5.64 -10.48
CA SER A 128 27.84 -6.45 -11.49
C SER A 128 27.09 -6.39 -12.82
N ALA A 129 27.52 -7.19 -13.81
CA ALA A 129 26.79 -7.33 -15.07
C ALA A 129 25.38 -7.93 -14.89
N THR A 130 25.19 -8.82 -13.91
CA THR A 130 23.95 -9.59 -13.71
C THR A 130 23.27 -9.37 -12.35
N THR A 131 23.84 -8.52 -11.49
CA THR A 131 23.28 -8.21 -10.15
C THR A 131 23.42 -6.74 -9.79
N ALA A 132 22.52 -6.25 -8.94
CA ALA A 132 22.68 -4.97 -8.22
C ALA A 132 22.12 -5.10 -6.80
N GLU A 133 22.77 -4.47 -5.82
CA GLU A 133 22.33 -4.40 -4.43
C GLU A 133 22.39 -2.95 -3.93
N GLY A 134 21.53 -2.61 -2.97
CA GLY A 134 21.47 -1.27 -2.42
C GLY A 134 20.21 -1.00 -1.60
N THR A 135 19.71 0.24 -1.66
CA THR A 135 18.47 0.66 -0.97
C THR A 135 17.53 1.45 -1.88
N MET A 136 16.22 1.33 -1.64
CA MET A 136 15.15 2.15 -2.21
C MET A 136 14.31 2.70 -1.07
N LEU A 137 14.25 4.02 -0.91
CA LEU A 137 13.54 4.68 0.20
C LEU A 137 13.94 4.13 1.58
N GLY A 138 15.21 3.71 1.73
CA GLY A 138 15.76 3.09 2.94
C GLY A 138 15.61 1.56 3.02
N SER A 139 14.68 0.95 2.28
CA SER A 139 14.53 -0.52 2.22
C SER A 139 15.64 -1.16 1.39
N ARG A 140 16.32 -2.17 1.93
CA ARG A 140 17.36 -2.93 1.20
C ARG A 140 16.74 -3.68 0.02
N PHE A 141 17.45 -3.71 -1.12
CA PHE A 141 17.08 -4.50 -2.28
C PHE A 141 18.22 -5.36 -2.82
N LYS A 142 17.85 -6.45 -3.49
CA LYS A 142 18.71 -7.26 -4.35
C LYS A 142 18.03 -7.49 -5.69
N ALA A 143 18.71 -7.19 -6.79
CA ALA A 143 18.20 -7.35 -8.14
C ALA A 143 19.09 -8.30 -8.95
N ARG A 144 18.47 -9.12 -9.79
CA ARG A 144 19.13 -10.02 -10.74
C ARG A 144 18.65 -9.71 -12.16
N TYR A 145 19.59 -9.73 -13.09
CA TYR A 145 19.42 -9.39 -14.50
C TYR A 145 19.80 -10.56 -15.38
N ASP A 146 19.24 -10.60 -16.60
CA ASP A 146 19.77 -11.44 -17.67
C ASP A 146 20.92 -10.76 -18.41
N ASP A 147 21.50 -11.49 -19.36
CA ASP A 147 22.60 -11.05 -20.23
C ASP A 147 22.22 -9.86 -21.13
N GLN A 148 20.93 -9.49 -21.22
CA GLN A 148 20.41 -8.31 -21.93
C GLN A 148 20.17 -7.12 -20.99
N GLY A 149 20.55 -7.22 -19.71
CA GLY A 149 20.33 -6.21 -18.69
C GLY A 149 18.87 -6.03 -18.28
N GLN A 150 17.99 -6.99 -18.61
CA GLN A 150 16.58 -6.93 -18.20
C GLN A 150 16.41 -7.56 -16.82
N LEU A 151 15.65 -6.90 -15.95
CA LEU A 151 15.34 -7.40 -14.61
C LEU A 151 14.62 -8.76 -14.70
N GLN A 152 15.18 -9.77 -14.04
CA GLN A 152 14.66 -11.14 -13.93
C GLN A 152 14.09 -11.42 -12.54
N ALA A 153 14.73 -10.90 -11.48
CA ALA A 153 14.22 -10.98 -10.12
C ALA A 153 14.60 -9.73 -9.30
N LEU A 154 13.73 -9.34 -8.37
CA LEU A 154 13.94 -8.27 -7.40
C LEU A 154 13.43 -8.72 -6.03
N GLU A 155 14.23 -8.56 -5.00
CA GLU A 155 13.88 -8.84 -3.60
C GLU A 155 13.99 -7.55 -2.79
N VAL A 156 12.95 -7.20 -2.03
CA VAL A 156 12.84 -5.99 -1.20
C VAL A 156 12.12 -6.34 0.11
N GLY A 157 12.88 -6.58 1.18
CA GLY A 157 12.32 -7.13 2.42
C GLY A 157 11.60 -8.47 2.18
N ASP A 158 10.36 -8.59 2.66
CA ASP A 158 9.50 -9.77 2.46
C ASP A 158 8.91 -9.89 1.03
N SER A 159 9.14 -8.90 0.17
CA SER A 159 8.58 -8.82 -1.19
C SER A 159 9.56 -9.36 -2.23
N ARG A 160 9.08 -10.19 -3.15
CA ARG A 160 9.84 -10.75 -4.26
C ARG A 160 9.08 -10.60 -5.56
N PHE A 161 9.73 -10.02 -6.58
CA PHE A 161 9.22 -9.90 -7.93
C PHE A 161 10.05 -10.80 -8.84
N THR A 162 9.42 -11.68 -9.61
CA THR A 162 10.11 -12.53 -10.59
C THR A 162 9.46 -12.39 -11.96
N ARG A 163 10.25 -12.32 -13.02
CA ARG A 163 9.74 -12.14 -14.39
C ARG A 163 8.78 -13.29 -14.74
N ALA A 164 7.58 -12.94 -15.16
CA ALA A 164 6.53 -13.90 -15.47
C ALA A 164 6.83 -14.66 -16.76
N ALA A 165 6.50 -15.95 -16.80
CA ALA A 165 6.54 -16.71 -18.03
C ALA A 165 5.47 -16.22 -19.04
N PRO A 166 5.66 -16.43 -20.35
CA PRO A 166 4.61 -16.13 -21.33
C PRO A 166 3.32 -16.90 -21.01
N GLY A 167 2.23 -16.17 -20.75
CA GLY A 167 0.94 -16.78 -20.39
C GLY A 167 0.78 -17.21 -18.93
N GLU A 168 1.71 -16.84 -18.04
CA GLU A 168 1.64 -17.11 -16.59
C GLU A 168 0.27 -16.71 -16.01
N ARG A 169 -0.38 -17.64 -15.30
CA ARG A 169 -1.65 -17.40 -14.60
C ARG A 169 -1.47 -17.75 -13.13
N LEU A 170 -1.61 -16.74 -12.29
CA LEU A 170 -1.56 -16.94 -10.85
C LEU A 170 -2.80 -17.69 -10.36
N ARG A 171 -2.57 -18.62 -9.44
CA ARG A 171 -3.62 -19.17 -8.58
C ARG A 171 -4.01 -18.10 -7.57
N ALA A 172 -5.24 -18.18 -7.06
CA ALA A 172 -5.63 -17.36 -5.93
C ALA A 172 -4.73 -17.69 -4.72
N PRO A 173 -4.24 -16.69 -3.97
CA PRO A 173 -3.42 -16.94 -2.77
C PRO A 173 -4.26 -17.64 -1.67
N PRO A 174 -3.63 -18.24 -0.65
CA PRO A 174 -4.33 -18.65 0.56
C PRO A 174 -5.07 -17.47 1.21
N GLU A 175 -6.06 -17.79 2.03
CA GLU A 175 -6.91 -16.81 2.71
C GLU A 175 -6.20 -16.15 3.89
N LEU A 176 -5.30 -15.20 3.58
CA LEU A 176 -4.50 -14.46 4.57
C LEU A 176 -5.33 -13.58 5.52
N PHE A 177 -6.66 -13.48 5.35
CA PHE A 177 -7.52 -12.57 6.11
C PHE A 177 -8.50 -13.26 7.07
N ALA A 178 -9.24 -14.30 6.66
CA ALA A 178 -10.26 -14.91 7.55
C ALA A 178 -9.70 -15.91 8.57
N GLU A 179 -8.48 -16.45 8.39
CA GLU A 179 -7.81 -17.22 9.45
C GLU A 179 -7.60 -16.35 10.70
N GLY A 180 -7.36 -15.04 10.51
CA GLY A 180 -7.08 -14.09 11.59
C GLY A 180 -5.70 -14.30 12.23
N VAL A 181 -5.45 -13.62 13.35
CA VAL A 181 -4.26 -13.84 14.19
C VAL A 181 -4.65 -14.47 15.52
N PRO A 182 -3.81 -15.35 16.09
CA PRO A 182 -4.10 -15.94 17.41
C PRO A 182 -4.18 -14.86 18.49
N VAL A 183 -5.08 -15.06 19.45
CA VAL A 183 -5.22 -14.24 20.64
C VAL A 183 -4.73 -15.06 21.83
N GLU A 184 -3.65 -14.62 22.48
CA GLU A 184 -3.05 -15.35 23.59
C GLU A 184 -3.57 -14.86 24.95
N GLY A 185 -3.43 -15.69 25.99
CA GLY A 185 -3.85 -15.38 27.36
C GLY A 185 -5.16 -16.06 27.76
N GLY A 186 -5.90 -15.44 28.68
CA GLY A 186 -7.19 -15.94 29.16
C GLY A 186 -8.34 -15.73 28.15
N THR A 187 -9.57 -15.96 28.61
CA THR A 187 -10.80 -15.73 27.84
C THR A 187 -11.41 -14.34 28.07
N GLU A 188 -11.12 -13.71 29.21
CA GLU A 188 -11.62 -12.38 29.59
C GLU A 188 -10.52 -11.30 29.47
N GLY A 189 -10.95 -10.04 29.38
CA GLY A 189 -10.07 -8.87 29.43
C GLY A 189 -9.88 -8.14 28.10
N ALA A 190 -9.39 -6.90 28.20
CA ALA A 190 -9.15 -6.04 27.05
C ALA A 190 -8.03 -6.59 26.15
N LEU A 191 -8.21 -6.48 24.84
CA LEU A 191 -7.21 -6.82 23.84
C LEU A 191 -6.08 -5.77 23.84
N ARG A 192 -4.83 -6.23 23.76
CA ARG A 192 -3.65 -5.38 23.67
C ARG A 192 -2.60 -5.98 22.73
N LEU A 193 -1.78 -5.11 22.14
CA LEU A 193 -0.56 -5.50 21.43
C LEU A 193 0.58 -5.60 22.44
N VAL A 194 1.30 -6.72 22.44
CA VAL A 194 2.58 -6.87 23.15
C VAL A 194 3.69 -7.21 22.15
N PRO A 195 4.95 -6.84 22.43
CA PRO A 195 6.05 -7.26 21.58
C PRO A 195 6.11 -8.79 21.43
N GLY A 196 6.28 -9.23 20.19
CA GLY A 196 6.88 -10.52 19.87
C GLY A 196 8.40 -10.45 20.00
N GLY A 197 9.08 -11.59 19.81
CA GLY A 197 10.49 -11.77 20.18
C GLY A 197 11.53 -10.88 19.47
N GLN A 198 11.13 -10.05 18.50
CA GLN A 198 12.01 -9.13 17.77
C GLN A 198 11.48 -7.68 17.66
N ALA A 199 10.35 -7.34 18.28
CA ALA A 199 9.78 -5.99 18.15
C ALA A 199 10.47 -4.92 19.01
N ALA A 200 10.30 -3.67 18.57
CA ALA A 200 10.62 -2.49 19.35
C ALA A 200 9.86 -2.48 20.69
N SER A 201 10.47 -1.88 21.72
CA SER A 201 10.02 -1.95 23.12
C SER A 201 8.68 -1.28 23.45
N ARG A 202 7.99 -0.67 22.48
CA ARG A 202 6.75 0.08 22.71
C ARG A 202 5.72 -0.18 21.61
N ALA A 203 4.50 -0.53 22.01
CA ALA A 203 3.38 -0.77 21.10
C ALA A 203 3.04 0.48 20.25
N PRO A 204 2.64 0.30 18.97
CA PRO A 204 2.19 1.39 18.13
C PRO A 204 0.96 2.09 18.74
N VAL A 205 1.07 3.39 19.01
CA VAL A 205 -0.06 4.17 19.53
C VAL A 205 -1.05 4.44 18.39
N VAL A 206 -2.34 4.18 18.61
CA VAL A 206 -3.41 4.69 17.75
C VAL A 206 -3.89 6.03 18.33
N PRO A 207 -3.91 7.12 17.56
CA PRO A 207 -4.38 8.40 18.07
C PRO A 207 -5.86 8.31 18.48
N ALA A 208 -6.24 9.06 19.51
CA ALA A 208 -7.64 9.10 19.95
C ALA A 208 -8.55 9.73 18.86
N ARG A 209 -8.13 10.85 18.27
CA ARG A 209 -8.89 11.66 17.29
C ARG A 209 -7.94 12.13 16.17
N LEU A 210 -8.43 12.23 14.93
CA LEU A 210 -7.72 12.89 13.83
C LEU A 210 -7.96 14.41 13.87
N PRO A 211 -6.98 15.26 13.48
CA PRO A 211 -7.09 16.71 13.62
C PRO A 211 -8.31 17.35 12.96
N ASP A 212 -8.81 16.79 11.85
CA ASP A 212 -9.91 17.36 11.06
C ASP A 212 -11.29 16.74 11.35
N MET A 213 -11.40 15.82 12.32
CA MET A 213 -12.70 15.25 12.70
C MET A 213 -13.63 16.31 13.30
N THR A 214 -14.88 16.35 12.82
CA THR A 214 -15.92 17.25 13.33
C THR A 214 -16.70 16.62 14.48
N GLU A 215 -17.40 17.44 15.26
CA GLU A 215 -18.07 17.01 16.48
C GLU A 215 -19.55 16.63 16.28
N TRP A 216 -19.88 15.43 16.75
CA TRP A 216 -21.19 14.81 16.66
C TRP A 216 -21.91 14.80 18.01
N THR A 217 -23.25 14.71 17.97
CA THR A 217 -23.98 14.13 19.10
C THR A 217 -23.91 12.60 19.01
N PRO A 218 -23.92 11.87 20.15
CA PRO A 218 -24.00 10.41 20.11
C PRO A 218 -25.23 9.88 19.37
N ALA A 219 -26.35 10.62 19.43
CA ALA A 219 -27.60 10.25 18.76
C ALA A 219 -27.49 10.31 17.24
N ASP A 220 -26.98 11.42 16.69
CA ASP A 220 -26.82 11.61 15.24
C ASP A 220 -25.88 10.56 14.62
N ALA A 221 -24.80 10.25 15.32
CA ALA A 221 -23.80 9.28 14.86
C ALA A 221 -24.37 7.85 14.87
N ARG A 222 -25.09 7.45 15.93
CA ARG A 222 -25.79 6.16 16.01
C ARG A 222 -26.91 6.04 14.97
N ALA A 223 -27.67 7.12 14.74
CA ALA A 223 -28.71 7.15 13.71
C ALA A 223 -28.14 6.98 12.30
N LEU A 224 -26.98 7.57 12.00
CA LEU A 224 -26.28 7.30 10.74
C LEU A 224 -25.76 5.86 10.66
N SER A 225 -25.23 5.31 11.76
CA SER A 225 -24.78 3.91 11.83
C SER A 225 -25.91 2.93 11.48
N ALA A 226 -27.07 3.10 12.11
CA ALA A 226 -28.26 2.30 11.84
C ALA A 226 -28.77 2.46 10.39
N LYS A 227 -28.73 3.69 9.84
CA LYS A 227 -29.08 3.92 8.42
C LYS A 227 -28.13 3.20 7.46
N VAL A 228 -26.83 3.17 7.76
CA VAL A 228 -25.84 2.45 6.93
C VAL A 228 -26.04 0.96 7.04
N HIS A 229 -26.25 0.43 8.25
CA HIS A 229 -26.55 -0.98 8.47
C HIS A 229 -27.80 -1.43 7.66
N ALA A 230 -28.88 -0.65 7.68
CA ALA A 230 -30.09 -0.96 6.93
C ALA A 230 -29.92 -0.88 5.39
N ALA A 231 -28.85 -0.26 4.88
CA ALA A 231 -28.61 -0.09 3.44
C ALA A 231 -27.92 -1.29 2.77
N PHE A 232 -27.43 -2.26 3.56
CA PHE A 232 -26.78 -3.47 3.07
C PHE A 232 -27.50 -4.70 3.64
N PRO A 233 -28.47 -5.31 2.92
CA PRO A 233 -29.12 -6.55 3.37
C PRO A 233 -28.15 -7.72 3.54
N ASP A 234 -27.11 -7.77 2.70
CA ASP A 234 -26.00 -8.73 2.83
C ASP A 234 -24.74 -8.06 3.39
N LYS A 235 -24.20 -8.67 4.45
CA LYS A 235 -22.97 -8.25 5.15
C LYS A 235 -21.71 -8.93 4.60
N GLY A 236 -21.88 -9.81 3.61
CA GLY A 236 -20.81 -10.46 2.88
C GLY A 236 -19.86 -9.44 2.22
N PRO A 237 -18.56 -9.71 2.15
CA PRO A 237 -17.60 -8.85 1.49
C PRO A 237 -17.87 -8.78 -0.02
N THR A 238 -17.80 -7.59 -0.63
CA THR A 238 -18.01 -7.46 -2.09
C THR A 238 -17.08 -6.43 -2.73
N ALA A 239 -17.28 -6.16 -4.01
CA ALA A 239 -16.65 -5.03 -4.70
C ALA A 239 -16.90 -3.66 -4.03
N ALA A 240 -17.94 -3.52 -3.18
CA ALA A 240 -18.23 -2.29 -2.44
C ALA A 240 -17.12 -1.95 -1.43
N ASP A 241 -16.48 -2.94 -0.81
CA ASP A 241 -15.37 -2.74 0.15
C ASP A 241 -14.15 -2.07 -0.49
N TRP A 242 -14.04 -2.12 -1.82
CA TRP A 242 -12.90 -1.60 -2.58
C TRP A 242 -13.16 -0.26 -3.27
N ARG A 243 -14.41 0.25 -3.21
CA ARG A 243 -14.85 1.53 -3.79
C ARG A 243 -14.82 2.63 -2.73
N SER A 244 -14.31 3.82 -3.08
CA SER A 244 -14.12 4.95 -2.15
C SER A 244 -15.38 5.40 -1.41
N GLY A 245 -16.58 5.21 -1.98
CA GLY A 245 -17.85 5.56 -1.34
C GLY A 245 -18.57 4.42 -0.62
N GLY A 246 -18.01 3.20 -0.58
CA GLY A 246 -18.72 2.01 -0.10
C GLY A 246 -19.98 1.70 -0.90
N GLU A 247 -19.95 1.88 -2.23
CA GLU A 247 -21.16 1.85 -3.06
C GLU A 247 -21.51 0.45 -3.58
N GLY A 248 -22.60 -0.11 -3.06
CA GLY A 248 -23.23 -1.36 -3.48
C GLY A 248 -24.46 -1.67 -2.63
N GLU A 249 -25.16 -2.75 -2.95
CA GLU A 249 -26.29 -3.29 -2.16
C GLU A 249 -25.84 -4.34 -1.13
N ALA A 250 -24.63 -4.85 -1.27
CA ALA A 250 -23.99 -5.82 -0.39
C ALA A 250 -22.54 -5.38 -0.12
N GLY A 251 -21.99 -5.65 1.06
CA GLY A 251 -20.62 -5.27 1.39
C GLY A 251 -20.25 -5.55 2.84
N GLY A 252 -18.96 -5.79 3.06
CA GLY A 252 -18.41 -6.09 4.38
C GLY A 252 -18.23 -4.85 5.25
N CYS A 253 -17.47 -5.03 6.33
CA CYS A 253 -17.16 -3.98 7.30
C CYS A 253 -16.53 -2.72 6.70
N LEU A 254 -15.67 -2.88 5.68
CA LEU A 254 -15.01 -1.76 5.04
C LEU A 254 -16.00 -0.98 4.16
N ALA A 255 -16.87 -1.68 3.41
CA ALA A 255 -17.95 -1.04 2.67
C ALA A 255 -18.87 -0.22 3.59
N HIS A 256 -19.28 -0.78 4.73
CA HIS A 256 -20.11 -0.09 5.71
C HIS A 256 -19.41 1.15 6.29
N ALA A 257 -18.15 1.03 6.72
CA ALA A 257 -17.42 2.14 7.31
C ALA A 257 -17.14 3.28 6.30
N LEU A 258 -16.83 2.93 5.03
CA LEU A 258 -16.69 3.91 3.93
C LEU A 258 -18.03 4.56 3.57
N ARG A 259 -19.13 3.80 3.56
CA ARG A 259 -20.48 4.34 3.31
C ARG A 259 -20.92 5.33 4.39
N PHE A 260 -20.60 5.05 5.65
CA PHE A 260 -20.79 6.01 6.75
C PHE A 260 -19.99 7.29 6.49
N ALA A 261 -18.70 7.19 6.20
CA ALA A 261 -17.84 8.34 5.94
C ALA A 261 -18.32 9.19 4.76
N SER A 262 -18.77 8.57 3.67
CA SER A 262 -19.34 9.24 2.50
C SER A 262 -20.61 10.02 2.86
N LEU A 263 -21.55 9.40 3.59
CA LEU A 263 -22.80 10.05 4.04
C LEU A 263 -22.56 11.12 5.12
N ALA A 264 -21.54 10.97 5.96
CA ALA A 264 -21.07 11.99 6.89
C ALA A 264 -20.54 13.23 6.14
N ARG A 265 -19.67 13.01 5.15
CA ARG A 265 -19.08 14.09 4.34
C ARG A 265 -20.15 14.88 3.57
N ALA A 266 -21.17 14.20 3.05
CA ALA A 266 -22.33 14.84 2.42
C ALA A 266 -23.14 15.76 3.36
N ARG A 267 -22.95 15.63 4.68
CA ARG A 267 -23.54 16.49 5.74
C ARG A 267 -22.54 17.49 6.32
N GLY A 268 -21.39 17.69 5.66
CA GLY A 268 -20.30 18.53 6.16
C GLY A 268 -19.54 17.97 7.37
N GLN A 269 -19.74 16.69 7.71
CA GLN A 269 -19.10 16.03 8.83
C GLN A 269 -17.88 15.21 8.40
N ARG A 270 -16.84 15.15 9.25
CA ARG A 270 -15.61 14.39 9.05
C ARG A 270 -15.44 13.39 10.18
N VAL A 271 -15.05 12.18 9.83
CA VAL A 271 -14.92 11.02 10.74
C VAL A 271 -13.62 10.28 10.42
N GLY A 272 -13.12 9.51 11.39
CA GLY A 272 -11.97 8.64 11.16
C GLY A 272 -12.42 7.21 10.87
N LEU A 273 -11.72 6.54 9.97
CA LEU A 273 -11.86 5.11 9.72
C LEU A 273 -10.90 4.37 10.65
N VAL A 274 -11.42 3.45 11.48
CA VAL A 274 -10.58 2.58 12.31
C VAL A 274 -10.41 1.26 11.57
N HIS A 275 -9.15 0.90 11.31
CA HIS A 275 -8.79 -0.46 10.93
C HIS A 275 -8.27 -1.19 12.17
N GLY A 276 -8.75 -2.40 12.40
CA GLY A 276 -8.38 -3.14 13.60
C GLY A 276 -8.68 -4.62 13.50
N LEU A 277 -8.75 -5.27 14.66
CA LEU A 277 -9.14 -6.66 14.80
C LEU A 277 -10.44 -6.77 15.58
N LEU A 278 -11.32 -7.65 15.14
CA LEU A 278 -12.49 -8.11 15.86
C LEU A 278 -12.24 -9.54 16.35
N VAL A 279 -12.53 -9.79 17.62
CA VAL A 279 -12.50 -11.11 18.26
C VAL A 279 -13.93 -11.46 18.68
N VAL A 280 -14.48 -12.49 18.05
CA VAL A 280 -15.80 -13.06 18.37
C VAL A 280 -15.59 -14.38 19.11
N ASP A 281 -16.38 -14.62 20.16
CA ASP A 281 -16.44 -15.88 20.93
C ASP A 281 -15.09 -16.48 21.36
N GLY A 282 -14.10 -15.63 21.64
CA GLY A 282 -12.76 -16.04 22.06
C GLY A 282 -11.87 -16.61 20.94
N GLY A 283 -12.30 -16.53 19.68
CA GLY A 283 -11.54 -16.98 18.51
C GLY A 283 -10.36 -16.08 18.13
N ALA A 284 -9.86 -16.27 16.91
CA ALA A 284 -8.80 -15.44 16.34
C ALA A 284 -9.24 -13.98 16.13
N GLY A 285 -8.30 -13.05 16.24
CA GLY A 285 -8.49 -11.65 15.88
C GLY A 285 -8.54 -11.50 14.36
N ARG A 286 -9.73 -11.28 13.81
CA ARG A 286 -9.95 -11.12 12.36
C ARG A 286 -9.91 -9.64 11.96
N PRO A 287 -9.32 -9.29 10.81
CA PRO A 287 -9.35 -7.92 10.28
C PRO A 287 -10.77 -7.36 10.19
N HIS A 288 -10.98 -6.20 10.80
CA HIS A 288 -12.26 -5.50 10.85
C HIS A 288 -12.09 -4.00 10.63
N ALA A 289 -13.17 -3.34 10.22
CA ALA A 289 -13.19 -1.90 9.98
C ALA A 289 -14.45 -1.27 10.59
N TRP A 290 -14.28 -0.17 11.30
CA TRP A 290 -15.37 0.57 11.94
C TRP A 290 -15.10 2.08 11.90
N VAL A 291 -16.01 2.88 12.46
CA VAL A 291 -15.95 4.34 12.40
C VAL A 291 -15.68 4.92 13.79
N ARG A 292 -14.81 5.92 13.87
CA ARG A 292 -14.66 6.78 15.05
C ARG A 292 -15.20 8.18 14.75
N VAL A 293 -16.05 8.70 15.62
CA VAL A 293 -16.53 10.08 15.61
C VAL A 293 -15.98 10.85 16.83
N ALA A 294 -15.75 12.16 16.67
CA ALA A 294 -15.49 13.03 17.82
C ALA A 294 -16.83 13.48 18.41
N LEU A 295 -16.91 13.59 19.74
CA LEU A 295 -18.15 13.99 20.43
C LEU A 295 -18.12 15.45 20.85
N ARG A 296 -19.28 16.12 20.76
CA ARG A 296 -19.51 17.41 21.41
C ARG A 296 -19.34 17.24 22.93
N GLY A 297 -18.57 18.14 23.55
CA GLY A 297 -18.18 18.02 24.96
C GLY A 297 -16.90 17.21 25.19
N GLY A 298 -16.25 16.72 24.13
CA GLY A 298 -14.96 16.03 24.19
C GLY A 298 -15.07 14.51 24.13
N GLY A 299 -13.91 13.86 23.90
CA GLY A 299 -13.83 12.42 23.70
C GLY A 299 -14.29 11.97 22.31
N THR A 300 -14.44 10.65 22.16
CA THR A 300 -14.77 9.98 20.90
C THR A 300 -15.72 8.82 21.13
N LEU A 301 -16.45 8.44 20.07
CA LEU A 301 -17.31 7.25 20.05
C LEU A 301 -16.95 6.38 18.85
N ASP A 302 -16.74 5.09 19.11
CA ASP A 302 -16.58 4.08 18.07
C ASP A 302 -17.93 3.42 17.77
N LEU A 303 -18.19 3.20 16.48
CA LEU A 303 -19.42 2.65 15.94
C LEU A 303 -19.07 1.62 14.87
N ASP A 304 -19.59 0.40 15.02
CA ASP A 304 -19.57 -0.59 13.95
C ASP A 304 -20.90 -0.56 13.16
N PRO A 305 -20.96 0.10 11.99
CA PRO A 305 -22.14 0.08 11.14
C PRO A 305 -22.44 -1.30 10.52
N THR A 306 -21.53 -2.27 10.61
CA THR A 306 -21.70 -3.63 10.05
C THR A 306 -22.64 -4.46 10.92
N SER A 307 -22.33 -4.54 12.22
CA SER A 307 -23.05 -5.35 13.22
C SER A 307 -24.07 -4.54 14.03
N LEU A 308 -23.81 -3.25 14.25
CA LEU A 308 -24.41 -2.40 15.30
C LEU A 308 -24.06 -2.83 16.74
N ASP A 309 -23.16 -3.80 16.92
CA ASP A 309 -22.70 -4.21 18.24
C ASP A 309 -21.85 -3.10 18.90
N PRO A 310 -21.81 -3.05 20.25
CA PRO A 310 -20.92 -2.14 20.95
C PRO A 310 -19.45 -2.44 20.62
N VAL A 311 -18.72 -1.43 20.13
CA VAL A 311 -17.26 -1.48 20.03
C VAL A 311 -16.68 -1.42 21.45
N ARG A 312 -16.14 -2.55 21.92
CA ARG A 312 -15.63 -2.72 23.29
C ARG A 312 -14.16 -3.17 23.27
N PRO A 313 -13.32 -2.78 24.26
CA PRO A 313 -11.91 -3.18 24.30
C PRO A 313 -11.65 -4.68 24.40
N ASP A 314 -12.63 -5.48 24.85
CA ASP A 314 -12.53 -6.95 24.94
C ASP A 314 -12.83 -7.67 23.62
N THR A 315 -13.45 -6.99 22.64
CA THR A 315 -13.76 -7.55 21.32
C THR A 315 -13.04 -6.84 20.18
N HIS A 316 -12.68 -5.57 20.35
CA HIS A 316 -12.09 -4.74 19.31
C HIS A 316 -10.71 -4.22 19.72
N LEU A 317 -9.71 -4.45 18.86
CA LEU A 317 -8.36 -3.90 18.99
C LEU A 317 -8.07 -2.99 17.80
N ALA A 318 -8.07 -1.68 18.03
CA ALA A 318 -7.71 -0.71 17.00
C ALA A 318 -6.24 -0.88 16.60
N LEU A 319 -5.98 -1.03 15.30
CA LEU A 319 -4.62 -1.07 14.76
C LEU A 319 -4.22 0.28 14.16
N ALA A 320 -5.10 0.97 13.45
CA ALA A 320 -4.85 2.32 12.91
C ALA A 320 -6.13 3.15 12.85
N LEU A 321 -5.97 4.49 12.85
CA LEU A 321 -7.05 5.45 12.66
C LEU A 321 -6.65 6.36 11.50
N VAL A 322 -7.38 6.32 10.38
CA VAL A 322 -6.99 6.97 9.12
C VAL A 322 -8.11 7.83 8.53
N PRO A 323 -7.80 8.86 7.70
CA PRO A 323 -8.80 9.56 6.92
C PRO A 323 -9.47 8.61 5.90
N PRO A 324 -10.81 8.62 5.72
CA PRO A 324 -11.51 7.73 4.80
C PRO A 324 -11.12 7.88 3.32
N ASP A 325 -10.66 9.07 2.92
CA ASP A 325 -10.22 9.37 1.54
C ASP A 325 -8.73 9.05 1.28
N GLY A 326 -7.98 8.63 2.31
CA GLY A 326 -6.54 8.37 2.23
C GLY A 326 -6.19 6.89 2.04
N PRO A 327 -4.95 6.57 1.60
CA PRO A 327 -4.50 5.19 1.55
C PRO A 327 -4.21 4.69 2.97
N GLY A 328 -4.84 3.58 3.38
CA GLY A 328 -4.65 2.94 4.69
C GLY A 328 -3.29 2.24 4.86
N LEU A 329 -2.18 2.87 4.47
CA LEU A 329 -0.84 2.28 4.49
C LEU A 329 -0.43 1.84 5.89
N GLU A 330 -0.60 2.71 6.89
CA GLU A 330 -0.31 2.40 8.29
C GLU A 330 -1.10 1.18 8.80
N ALA A 331 -2.36 1.04 8.41
CA ALA A 331 -3.18 -0.12 8.76
C ALA A 331 -2.61 -1.40 8.15
N GLY A 332 -2.21 -1.33 6.87
CA GLY A 332 -1.54 -2.42 6.16
C GLY A 332 -0.20 -2.79 6.82
N GLU A 333 0.66 -1.82 7.10
CA GLU A 333 1.96 -2.04 7.75
C GLU A 333 1.81 -2.68 9.13
N ARG A 334 0.87 -2.20 9.96
CA ARG A 334 0.61 -2.77 11.29
C ARG A 334 0.01 -4.18 11.20
N TRP A 335 -0.88 -4.45 10.24
CA TRP A 335 -1.39 -5.79 9.95
C TRP A 335 -0.28 -6.76 9.49
N LEU A 336 0.56 -6.32 8.54
CA LEU A 336 1.71 -7.12 8.09
C LEU A 336 2.64 -7.41 9.28
N SER A 337 2.90 -6.43 10.15
CA SER A 337 3.74 -6.60 11.36
C SER A 337 3.19 -7.66 12.33
N LEU A 338 1.88 -7.77 12.49
CA LEU A 338 1.25 -8.87 13.22
C LEU A 338 1.53 -10.22 12.55
N LEU A 339 1.32 -10.32 11.24
CA LEU A 339 1.63 -11.54 10.47
C LEU A 339 3.13 -11.89 10.49
N ARG A 340 4.02 -10.93 10.75
CA ARG A 340 5.46 -11.19 10.97
C ARG A 340 5.78 -11.80 12.33
N GLY A 341 4.87 -11.74 13.30
CA GLY A 341 5.17 -12.04 14.69
C GLY A 341 5.95 -10.93 15.38
N ASP A 342 6.06 -9.73 14.78
CA ASP A 342 6.61 -8.55 15.46
C ASP A 342 5.72 -8.20 16.66
N TRP A 343 4.39 -8.30 16.48
CA TRP A 343 3.41 -8.06 17.53
C TRP A 343 2.57 -9.30 17.77
N ARG A 344 2.18 -9.52 19.03
CA ARG A 344 1.22 -10.55 19.43
C ARG A 344 -0.02 -9.87 20.00
N VAL A 345 -1.19 -10.44 19.71
CA VAL A 345 -2.46 -10.01 20.30
C VAL A 345 -2.70 -10.83 21.54
N VAL A 346 -2.90 -10.17 22.68
CA VAL A 346 -3.17 -10.87 23.94
C VAL A 346 -4.34 -10.24 24.67
N ARG A 347 -5.00 -11.00 25.54
CA ARG A 347 -5.89 -10.43 26.55
C ARG A 347 -5.10 -9.97 27.77
N ALA A 348 -5.42 -8.77 28.26
CA ALA A 348 -4.97 -8.31 29.56
C ALA A 348 -5.67 -9.13 30.66
N THR A 349 -4.90 -9.91 31.41
CA THR A 349 -5.39 -10.53 32.66
C THR A 349 -5.69 -9.44 33.69
N ARG A 350 -6.68 -9.67 34.57
CA ARG A 350 -7.10 -8.73 35.64
C ARG A 350 -6.01 -8.35 36.66
N THR A 351 -4.80 -8.89 36.52
CA THR A 351 -3.68 -8.83 37.48
C THR A 351 -2.44 -8.10 36.96
N GLU A 352 -2.54 -7.38 35.83
CA GLU A 352 -1.52 -6.45 35.33
C GLU A 352 -2.07 -5.03 35.14
#